data_AF-A0A356X8T9-F1
#
_entry.id   AF-A0A356X8T9-F1
#
_cell.length_a   1.000
_cell.length_b   1.000
_cell.length_c   1.000
_cell.angle_alpha   90.00
_cell.angle_beta   90.00
_cell.angle_gamma   90.00
#
_symmetry.space_group_name_H-M   'P 1'
#
loop_
_entity.id
_entity.type
_entity.pdbx_description
1 polymer ?
#
loop_
_entity_poly.entity_id
_entity_poly.type
_entity_poly.pdbx_seq_one_letter_code
_entity_poly.pdbx_strand_id
1 'polypeptide(L)'
;MENQKYLLTILRTLNLLAKQTNREKNRKYIETLATILTPSQKQTFLEMAKAMILLTAGSVEVVRDPQQFDDRYLDAWHELISRKLTRALNKIVPSFDMIDYPTREDYELANDLLPLLGSSFLTAGEIEQYAPDLSPEEKQSSEVAGYETLYRGLSKLDVNIIKFIMSKPNWETQRPGVSTSYNKGESARFAAMNRENGLLVSSNGASIFFTINNPNRKGFIADKLSAFSREQEVIISGTLKVDSWIVNLIGSLIEYSEGSNYIFKTNVTINSESQTILFKNTEGLDETMQFDSEEEFTNYAKFLIKRRQPFPEIKLPNT
;
A
#
# COMPACT_ATOMS: atom_id res chain seq x y z
N MET A 1 25.72 1.37 4.73
CA MET A 1 24.62 2.36 4.80
C MET A 1 24.79 3.53 3.83
N GLU A 2 25.92 4.25 3.81
CA GLU A 2 26.11 5.42 2.93
C GLU A 2 25.92 5.09 1.43
N ASN A 3 26.57 4.02 0.95
CA ASN A 3 26.39 3.51 -0.42
C ASN A 3 24.93 3.14 -0.75
N GLN A 4 24.17 2.61 0.20
CA GLN A 4 22.76 2.23 -0.02
C GLN A 4 21.86 3.45 -0.15
N LYS A 5 22.11 4.50 0.63
CA LYS A 5 21.36 5.77 0.53
C LYS A 5 21.67 6.52 -0.76
N TYR A 6 22.92 6.49 -1.20
CA TYR A 6 23.30 6.99 -2.52
C TYR A 6 22.56 6.26 -3.65
N LEU A 7 22.56 4.93 -3.65
CA LEU A 7 21.85 4.12 -4.66
C LEU A 7 20.32 4.28 -4.59
N LEU A 8 19.75 4.43 -3.39
CA LEU A 8 18.33 4.77 -3.21
C LEU A 8 18.01 6.12 -3.85
N THR A 9 18.87 7.11 -3.66
CA THR A 9 18.71 8.44 -4.25
C THR A 9 18.74 8.35 -5.78
N ILE A 10 19.62 7.52 -6.34
CA ILE A 10 19.68 7.25 -7.79
C ILE A 10 18.35 6.66 -8.28
N LEU A 11 17.80 5.64 -7.61
CA LEU A 11 16.54 5.01 -8.01
C LEU A 11 15.36 5.98 -7.93
N ARG A 12 15.28 6.80 -6.88
CA ARG A 12 14.26 7.87 -6.76
C ARG A 12 14.41 8.93 -7.85
N THR A 13 15.65 9.32 -8.17
CA THR A 13 15.94 10.27 -9.25
C THR A 13 15.56 9.70 -10.63
N LEU A 14 15.86 8.44 -10.90
CA LEU A 14 15.43 7.75 -12.12
C LEU A 14 13.90 7.73 -12.23
N ASN A 15 13.19 7.48 -11.13
CA ASN A 15 11.74 7.51 -11.08
C ASN A 15 11.18 8.91 -11.41
N LEU A 16 11.72 9.96 -10.79
CA LEU A 16 11.38 11.36 -11.11
C LEU A 16 11.59 11.67 -12.59
N LEU A 17 12.79 11.40 -13.11
CA LEU A 17 13.15 11.69 -14.51
C LEU A 17 12.37 10.82 -15.51
N ALA A 18 11.88 9.66 -15.09
CA ALA A 18 11.01 8.82 -15.92
C ALA A 18 9.60 9.40 -16.09
N LYS A 19 9.09 10.16 -15.11
CA LYS A 19 7.84 10.94 -15.19
C LYS A 19 7.96 12.17 -16.07
N GLN A 20 9.11 12.84 -16.03
CA GLN A 20 9.33 14.07 -16.77
C GLN A 20 9.35 13.84 -18.30
N THR A 21 8.96 14.87 -19.05
CA THR A 21 8.98 14.85 -20.51
C THR A 21 10.38 15.12 -21.10
N ASN A 22 11.32 15.62 -20.29
CA ASN A 22 12.69 15.92 -20.71
C ASN A 22 13.52 14.63 -20.88
N ARG A 23 13.39 14.02 -22.07
CA ARG A 23 14.09 12.78 -22.44
C ARG A 23 15.62 12.95 -22.47
N GLU A 24 16.11 14.14 -22.79
CA GLU A 24 17.55 14.39 -22.88
C GLU A 24 18.20 14.39 -21.49
N LYS A 25 17.58 15.07 -20.51
CA LYS A 25 18.04 15.05 -19.12
C LYS A 25 18.10 13.62 -18.57
N ASN A 26 17.06 12.83 -18.80
CA ASN A 26 17.01 11.43 -18.40
C ASN A 26 18.13 10.60 -19.05
N ARG A 27 18.34 10.73 -20.37
CA ARG A 27 19.42 10.04 -21.08
C ARG A 27 20.80 10.41 -20.53
N LYS A 28 21.09 11.70 -20.38
CA LYS A 28 22.37 12.20 -19.85
C LYS A 28 22.63 11.69 -18.43
N TYR A 29 21.60 11.66 -17.59
CA TYR A 29 21.71 11.12 -16.24
C TYR A 29 22.07 9.63 -16.24
N ILE A 30 21.36 8.80 -17.02
CA ILE A 30 21.66 7.37 -17.16
C ILE A 30 23.09 7.14 -17.70
N GLU A 31 23.52 7.91 -18.70
CA GLU A 31 24.87 7.84 -19.25
C GLU A 31 25.94 8.18 -18.21
N THR A 32 25.67 9.19 -17.37
CA THR A 32 26.56 9.57 -16.27
C THR A 32 26.65 8.46 -15.23
N LEU A 33 25.53 7.85 -14.82
CA LEU A 33 25.55 6.72 -13.89
C LEU A 33 26.34 5.52 -14.44
N ALA A 34 26.24 5.24 -15.73
CA ALA A 34 26.98 4.16 -16.35
C ALA A 34 28.50 4.36 -16.28
N THR A 35 28.99 5.60 -16.22
CA THR A 35 30.41 5.92 -16.14
C THR A 35 30.92 6.07 -14.71
N ILE A 36 30.13 6.67 -13.80
CA ILE A 36 30.60 6.98 -12.43
C ILE A 36 30.43 5.84 -11.44
N LEU A 37 29.46 4.92 -11.67
CA LEU A 37 29.23 3.83 -10.74
C LEU A 37 30.33 2.76 -10.85
N THR A 38 30.91 2.40 -9.71
CA THR A 38 31.84 1.28 -9.59
C THR A 38 31.15 -0.06 -9.91
N PRO A 39 31.90 -1.12 -10.25
CA PRO A 39 31.32 -2.44 -10.50
C PRO A 39 30.45 -2.96 -9.34
N SER A 40 30.90 -2.78 -8.09
CA SER A 40 30.11 -3.18 -6.91
C SER A 40 28.83 -2.37 -6.77
N GLN A 41 28.85 -1.06 -7.00
CA GLN A 41 27.64 -0.23 -6.96
C GLN A 41 26.64 -0.58 -8.06
N LYS A 42 27.13 -0.92 -9.27
CA LYS A 42 26.30 -1.40 -10.38
C LYS A 42 25.59 -2.71 -10.02
N GLN A 43 26.31 -3.62 -9.38
CA GLN A 43 25.75 -4.87 -8.89
C GLN A 43 24.68 -4.61 -7.81
N THR A 44 24.96 -3.81 -6.79
CA THR A 44 23.96 -3.47 -5.77
C THR A 44 22.75 -2.73 -6.36
N PHE A 45 22.96 -1.86 -7.36
CA PHE A 45 21.86 -1.23 -8.09
C PHE A 45 20.96 -2.26 -8.78
N LEU A 46 21.55 -3.25 -9.47
CA LEU A 46 20.82 -4.35 -10.10
C LEU A 46 20.03 -5.16 -9.06
N GLU A 47 20.65 -5.50 -7.94
CA GLU A 47 20.05 -6.27 -6.84
C GLU A 47 18.83 -5.55 -6.24
N MET A 48 18.95 -4.25 -5.97
CA MET A 48 17.83 -3.42 -5.52
C MET A 48 16.70 -3.35 -6.57
N ALA A 49 17.06 -3.22 -7.84
CA ALA A 49 16.10 -3.21 -8.94
C ALA A 49 15.36 -4.55 -9.06
N LYS A 50 16.08 -5.69 -9.03
CA LYS A 50 15.50 -7.04 -9.04
C LYS A 50 14.54 -7.25 -7.88
N ALA A 51 14.96 -6.89 -6.66
CA ALA A 51 14.12 -7.01 -5.46
C ALA A 51 12.80 -6.23 -5.62
N MET A 52 12.86 -4.99 -6.10
CA MET A 52 11.66 -4.22 -6.45
C MET A 52 10.82 -4.97 -7.50
N ILE A 53 11.40 -5.35 -8.64
CA ILE A 53 10.67 -6.00 -9.73
C ILE A 53 9.90 -7.23 -9.22
N LEU A 54 10.53 -8.08 -8.42
CA LEU A 54 9.91 -9.30 -7.91
C LEU A 54 8.75 -9.04 -6.95
N LEU A 55 8.79 -7.97 -6.15
CA LEU A 55 7.65 -7.61 -5.29
C LEU A 55 6.49 -6.98 -6.07
N THR A 56 6.79 -6.31 -7.18
CA THR A 56 5.78 -5.54 -7.95
C THR A 56 5.17 -6.33 -9.11
N ALA A 57 5.92 -7.26 -9.71
CA ALA A 57 5.51 -7.99 -10.89
C ALA A 57 5.83 -9.49 -10.85
N GLY A 58 6.75 -9.92 -9.97
CA GLY A 58 7.03 -11.34 -9.76
C GLY A 58 6.03 -12.01 -8.81
N SER A 59 6.37 -13.22 -8.37
CA SER A 59 5.55 -13.95 -7.39
C SER A 59 5.80 -13.43 -5.96
N VAL A 60 4.91 -12.57 -5.48
CA VAL A 60 4.95 -12.02 -4.11
C VAL A 60 4.93 -13.12 -3.05
N GLU A 61 4.28 -14.24 -3.33
CA GLU A 61 4.24 -15.41 -2.44
C GLU A 61 5.63 -16.05 -2.32
N VAL A 62 6.34 -16.22 -3.44
CA VAL A 62 7.72 -16.74 -3.44
C VAL A 62 8.71 -15.73 -2.87
N VAL A 63 8.49 -14.42 -3.06
CA VAL A 63 9.29 -13.40 -2.35
C VAL A 63 9.12 -13.54 -0.83
N ARG A 64 7.94 -13.92 -0.33
CA ARG A 64 7.70 -14.14 1.11
C ARG A 64 8.31 -15.43 1.61
N ASP A 65 8.27 -16.49 0.81
CA ASP A 65 8.81 -17.80 1.12
C ASP A 65 9.57 -18.38 -0.09
N PRO A 66 10.87 -18.06 -0.23
CA PRO A 66 11.67 -18.52 -1.37
C PRO A 66 11.78 -20.04 -1.50
N GLN A 67 11.46 -20.81 -0.45
CA GLN A 67 11.43 -22.28 -0.51
C GLN A 67 10.31 -22.81 -1.41
N GLN A 68 9.30 -21.98 -1.70
CA GLN A 68 8.21 -22.32 -2.62
C GLN A 68 8.53 -22.00 -4.08
N PHE A 69 9.77 -21.58 -4.38
CA PHE A 69 10.18 -21.29 -5.75
C PHE A 69 10.02 -22.53 -6.64
N ASP A 70 9.35 -22.31 -7.78
CA ASP A 70 9.11 -23.31 -8.82
C ASP A 70 9.44 -22.67 -10.17
N ASP A 71 10.37 -23.28 -10.90
CA ASP A 71 10.92 -22.74 -12.15
C ASP A 71 10.00 -22.94 -13.37
N ARG A 72 8.89 -23.67 -13.21
CA ARG A 72 7.99 -24.03 -14.32
C ARG A 72 7.11 -22.89 -14.82
N TYR A 73 6.92 -21.84 -14.03
CA TYR A 73 5.97 -20.75 -14.32
C TYR A 73 6.61 -19.37 -14.12
N LEU A 74 7.74 -19.15 -14.80
CA LEU A 74 8.47 -17.90 -14.72
C LEU A 74 8.30 -17.08 -15.99
N ASP A 75 7.89 -15.83 -15.81
CA ASP A 75 8.05 -14.80 -16.83
C ASP A 75 9.52 -14.36 -16.86
N ALA A 76 10.03 -14.05 -18.05
CA ALA A 76 11.40 -13.57 -18.20
C ALA A 76 11.55 -12.14 -17.65
N TRP A 77 12.77 -11.72 -17.31
CA TRP A 77 13.00 -10.39 -16.74
C TRP A 77 12.44 -9.26 -17.62
N HIS A 78 12.56 -9.35 -18.94
CA HIS A 78 12.04 -8.33 -19.86
C HIS A 78 10.50 -8.18 -19.84
N GLU A 79 9.77 -9.18 -19.36
CA GLU A 79 8.31 -9.14 -19.21
C GLU A 79 7.89 -8.49 -17.88
N LEU A 80 8.74 -8.62 -16.85
CA LEU A 80 8.53 -8.06 -15.51
C LEU A 80 9.01 -6.61 -15.36
N ILE A 81 9.86 -6.14 -16.28
CA ILE A 81 10.54 -4.85 -16.17
C ILE A 81 9.86 -3.76 -17.02
N SER A 82 9.73 -2.56 -16.48
CA SER A 82 9.27 -1.42 -17.26
C SER A 82 10.28 -1.02 -18.35
N ARG A 83 9.80 -0.57 -19.51
CA ARG A 83 10.67 -0.05 -20.59
C ARG A 83 11.63 1.06 -20.14
N LYS A 84 11.26 1.81 -19.09
CA LYS A 84 12.09 2.88 -18.53
C LYS A 84 13.27 2.30 -17.76
N LEU A 85 13.01 1.33 -16.88
CA LEU A 85 14.04 0.63 -16.13
C LEU A 85 14.92 -0.23 -17.05
N THR A 86 14.36 -0.89 -18.07
CA THR A 86 15.13 -1.59 -19.10
C THR A 86 16.20 -0.71 -19.74
N ARG A 87 15.85 0.54 -20.11
CA ARG A 87 16.82 1.48 -20.71
C ARG A 87 17.94 1.85 -19.75
N ALA A 88 17.61 2.03 -18.47
CA ALA A 88 18.60 2.34 -17.45
C ALA A 88 19.54 1.13 -17.23
N LEU A 89 18.98 -0.07 -17.04
CA LEU A 89 19.74 -1.30 -16.82
C LEU A 89 20.65 -1.64 -18.00
N ASN A 90 20.16 -1.57 -19.25
CA ASN A 90 20.97 -1.84 -20.45
C ASN A 90 22.20 -0.91 -20.58
N LYS A 91 22.16 0.26 -19.96
CA LYS A 91 23.27 1.22 -19.96
C LYS A 91 24.16 1.09 -18.74
N ILE A 92 23.57 0.95 -17.55
CA ILE A 92 24.31 0.93 -16.28
C ILE A 92 24.95 -0.44 -16.05
N VAL A 93 24.23 -1.52 -16.37
CA VAL A 93 24.61 -2.92 -16.13
C VAL A 93 24.42 -3.75 -17.42
N PRO A 94 25.23 -3.53 -18.47
CA PRO A 94 25.06 -4.19 -19.76
C PRO A 94 25.27 -5.71 -19.73
N SER A 95 25.82 -6.25 -18.65
CA SER A 95 25.99 -7.69 -18.41
C SER A 95 24.73 -8.39 -17.90
N PHE A 96 23.69 -7.65 -17.51
CA PHE A 96 22.44 -8.25 -17.06
C PHE A 96 21.61 -8.68 -18.28
N ASP A 97 21.44 -9.99 -18.44
CA ASP A 97 20.59 -10.55 -19.49
C ASP A 97 19.12 -10.50 -19.05
N MET A 98 18.30 -9.78 -19.81
CA MET A 98 16.86 -9.67 -19.53
C MET A 98 16.03 -10.77 -20.21
N ILE A 99 16.66 -11.60 -21.03
CA ILE A 99 16.03 -12.79 -21.61
C ILE A 99 16.03 -13.92 -20.57
N ASP A 100 16.96 -13.90 -19.62
CA ASP A 100 16.98 -14.82 -18.49
C ASP A 100 15.75 -14.67 -17.58
N TYR A 101 15.57 -15.68 -16.74
CA TYR A 101 14.47 -15.78 -15.78
C TYR A 101 14.96 -15.49 -14.35
N PRO A 102 14.09 -15.01 -13.45
CA PRO A 102 14.42 -14.91 -12.04
C PRO A 102 14.81 -16.28 -11.44
N THR A 103 15.85 -16.32 -10.60
CA THR A 103 16.24 -17.54 -9.89
C THR A 103 15.72 -17.55 -8.45
N ARG A 104 15.80 -18.69 -7.77
CA ARG A 104 15.50 -18.77 -6.33
C ARG A 104 16.38 -17.80 -5.53
N GLU A 105 17.65 -17.68 -5.89
CA GLU A 105 18.60 -16.77 -5.22
C GLU A 105 18.18 -15.31 -5.40
N ASP A 106 17.56 -14.94 -6.53
CA ASP A 106 16.97 -13.60 -6.71
C ASP A 106 15.78 -13.36 -5.77
N TYR A 107 14.94 -14.39 -5.51
CA TYR A 107 13.84 -14.31 -4.55
C TYR A 107 14.31 -14.27 -3.09
N GLU A 108 15.35 -15.04 -2.74
CA GLU A 108 16.01 -14.99 -1.42
C GLU A 108 16.58 -13.59 -1.17
N LEU A 109 17.31 -13.06 -2.15
CA LEU A 109 17.84 -11.70 -2.10
C LEU A 109 16.73 -10.65 -1.96
N ALA A 110 15.62 -10.80 -2.68
CA ALA A 110 14.47 -9.91 -2.55
C ALA A 110 13.87 -9.97 -1.15
N ASN A 111 13.69 -11.16 -0.57
CA ASN A 111 13.20 -11.36 0.79
C ASN A 111 14.05 -10.60 1.83
N ASP A 112 15.38 -10.58 1.63
CA ASP A 112 16.34 -9.90 2.51
C ASP A 112 16.43 -8.39 2.28
N LEU A 113 16.38 -7.93 1.03
CA LEU A 113 16.58 -6.52 0.67
C LEU A 113 15.32 -5.67 0.85
N LEU A 114 14.14 -6.18 0.52
CA LEU A 114 12.90 -5.41 0.59
C LEU A 114 12.59 -4.85 2.00
N PRO A 115 12.87 -5.55 3.11
CA PRO A 115 12.80 -4.97 4.45
C PRO A 115 13.67 -3.73 4.63
N LEU A 116 14.88 -3.72 4.06
CA LEU A 116 15.80 -2.59 4.14
C LEU A 116 15.34 -1.44 3.24
N LEU A 117 14.89 -1.76 2.02
CA LEU A 117 14.40 -0.77 1.06
C LEU A 117 13.10 -0.12 1.52
N GLY A 118 12.16 -0.90 2.04
CA GLY A 118 10.86 -0.41 2.50
C GLY A 118 10.93 0.45 3.77
N SER A 119 11.97 0.30 4.58
CA SER A 119 12.18 1.09 5.80
C SER A 119 13.09 2.29 5.58
N SER A 120 13.69 2.39 4.38
CA SER A 120 14.61 3.45 4.01
C SER A 120 13.91 4.79 3.82
N PHE A 121 14.63 5.86 4.13
CA PHE A 121 14.22 7.25 3.90
C PHE A 121 15.48 8.09 3.62
N LEU A 122 15.26 9.28 3.07
CA LEU A 122 16.33 10.25 2.80
C LEU A 122 16.02 11.55 3.54
N THR A 123 17.01 12.10 4.21
CA THR A 123 16.94 13.46 4.77
C THR A 123 17.22 14.51 3.69
N ALA A 124 16.84 15.76 3.93
CA ALA A 124 17.12 16.85 3.00
C ALA A 124 18.63 16.99 2.71
N GLY A 125 19.49 16.87 3.72
CA GLY A 125 20.95 16.92 3.54
C GLY A 125 21.50 15.78 2.68
N GLU A 126 20.94 14.58 2.80
CA GLU A 126 21.33 13.44 1.97
C GLU A 126 20.88 13.62 0.51
N ILE A 127 19.70 14.20 0.28
CA ILE A 127 19.24 14.53 -1.08
C ILE A 127 20.16 15.58 -1.71
N GLU A 128 20.53 16.61 -0.95
CA GLU A 128 21.48 17.63 -1.44
C GLU A 128 22.85 17.04 -1.77
N GLN A 129 23.35 16.13 -0.93
CA GLN A 129 24.64 15.46 -1.12
C GLN A 129 24.63 14.51 -2.33
N TYR A 130 23.58 13.70 -2.49
CA TYR A 130 23.55 12.60 -3.45
C TYR A 130 22.87 12.92 -4.78
N ALA A 131 22.12 14.02 -4.86
CA ALA A 131 21.48 14.47 -6.09
C ALA A 131 21.79 15.95 -6.41
N PRO A 132 23.08 16.34 -6.51
CA PRO A 132 23.46 17.75 -6.71
C PRO A 132 22.90 18.35 -8.01
N ASP A 133 22.69 17.51 -9.04
CA ASP A 133 22.22 17.92 -10.37
C ASP A 133 20.71 18.18 -10.47
N LEU A 134 19.96 17.92 -9.39
CA LEU A 134 18.53 18.24 -9.32
C LEU A 134 18.31 19.70 -8.94
N SER A 135 17.30 20.32 -9.53
CA SER A 135 16.87 21.66 -9.10
C SER A 135 16.32 21.61 -7.67
N PRO A 136 16.29 22.75 -6.95
CA PRO A 136 15.69 22.81 -5.62
C PRO A 136 14.25 22.27 -5.57
N GLU A 137 13.44 22.54 -6.60
CA GLU A 137 12.07 22.04 -6.70
C GLU A 137 12.02 20.53 -6.89
N GLU A 138 12.92 19.97 -7.70
CA GLU A 138 13.03 18.52 -7.91
C GLU A 138 13.45 17.79 -6.64
N LYS A 139 14.37 18.36 -5.87
CA LYS A 139 14.83 17.79 -4.58
C LYS A 139 13.71 17.75 -3.53
N GLN A 140 12.83 18.74 -3.54
CA GLN A 140 11.68 18.82 -2.63
C GLN A 140 10.48 17.99 -3.10
N SER A 141 10.48 17.53 -4.35
CA SER A 141 9.40 16.70 -4.90
C SER A 141 9.20 15.41 -4.09
N SER A 142 7.95 14.93 -4.01
CA SER A 142 7.66 13.68 -3.28
C SER A 142 8.25 12.46 -3.96
N GLU A 143 8.56 12.55 -5.25
CA GLU A 143 9.29 11.53 -6.02
C GLU A 143 10.71 11.30 -5.51
N VAL A 144 11.33 12.29 -4.87
CA VAL A 144 12.69 12.22 -4.34
C VAL A 144 12.67 12.17 -2.81
N ALA A 145 11.91 13.06 -2.17
CA ALA A 145 11.80 13.11 -0.71
C ALA A 145 10.99 11.94 -0.13
N GLY A 146 10.07 11.37 -0.91
CA GLY A 146 9.08 10.38 -0.46
C GLY A 146 7.75 11.02 -0.06
N TYR A 147 6.77 10.17 0.25
CA TYR A 147 5.38 10.56 0.47
C TYR A 147 4.98 10.44 1.93
N GLU A 148 4.30 11.47 2.45
CA GLU A 148 3.82 11.52 3.83
C GLU A 148 2.55 10.72 4.06
N THR A 149 1.75 10.52 3.00
CA THR A 149 0.52 9.73 3.07
C THR A 149 0.57 8.65 2.01
N LEU A 150 0.30 7.43 2.45
CA LEU A 150 0.20 6.25 1.60
C LEU A 150 -1.16 5.59 1.81
N TYR A 151 -1.57 4.79 0.84
CA TYR A 151 -2.84 4.08 0.85
C TYR A 151 -2.61 2.61 0.50
N ARG A 152 -3.45 1.74 1.04
CA ARG A 152 -3.43 0.31 0.71
C ARG A 152 -4.84 -0.26 0.76
N GLY A 153 -5.27 -0.90 -0.32
CA GLY A 153 -6.54 -1.62 -0.37
C GLY A 153 -6.33 -3.11 -0.26
N LEU A 154 -7.19 -3.78 0.51
CA LEU A 154 -7.29 -5.22 0.61
C LEU A 154 -8.76 -5.61 0.47
N SER A 155 -9.06 -6.64 -0.32
CA SER A 155 -10.42 -7.14 -0.53
C SER A 155 -10.53 -8.64 -0.33
N LYS A 156 -11.76 -9.16 -0.29
CA LYS A 156 -12.08 -10.58 -0.07
C LYS A 156 -11.47 -11.15 1.23
N LEU A 157 -11.47 -10.35 2.28
CA LEU A 157 -10.91 -10.73 3.56
C LEU A 157 -11.89 -11.58 4.37
N ASP A 158 -11.35 -12.40 5.26
CA ASP A 158 -12.16 -13.00 6.32
C ASP A 158 -12.60 -11.91 7.32
N VAL A 159 -13.85 -11.98 7.77
CA VAL A 159 -14.42 -11.00 8.72
C VAL A 159 -13.62 -10.94 10.03
N ASN A 160 -12.94 -12.01 10.43
CA ASN A 160 -12.09 -12.01 11.60
C ASN A 160 -10.86 -11.10 11.44
N ILE A 161 -10.39 -10.85 10.22
CA ILE A 161 -9.36 -9.84 9.95
C ILE A 161 -9.88 -8.44 10.29
N ILE A 162 -11.14 -8.14 9.94
CA ILE A 162 -11.76 -6.85 10.31
C ILE A 162 -11.80 -6.70 11.83
N LYS A 163 -12.23 -7.75 12.55
CA LYS A 163 -12.27 -7.74 14.02
C LYS A 163 -10.88 -7.62 14.66
N PHE A 164 -9.86 -8.20 14.03
CA PHE A 164 -8.47 -8.05 14.45
C PHE A 164 -8.02 -6.60 14.31
N ILE A 165 -8.32 -5.93 13.19
CA ILE A 165 -8.01 -4.50 13.03
C ILE A 165 -8.72 -3.63 14.07
N MET A 166 -9.95 -3.99 14.45
CA MET A 166 -10.70 -3.24 15.46
C MET A 166 -10.07 -3.25 16.85
N SER A 167 -9.20 -4.23 17.17
CA SER A 167 -8.40 -4.21 18.41
C SER A 167 -7.15 -3.34 18.32
N LYS A 168 -7.05 -2.49 17.29
CA LYS A 168 -5.93 -1.56 17.06
C LYS A 168 -4.54 -2.24 17.14
N PRO A 169 -4.32 -3.33 16.37
CA PRO A 169 -3.11 -4.11 16.49
C PRO A 169 -1.90 -3.37 15.94
N ASN A 170 -0.72 -3.82 16.36
CA ASN A 170 0.52 -3.60 15.62
C ASN A 170 0.57 -4.62 14.48
N TRP A 171 0.60 -4.14 13.24
CA TRP A 171 0.73 -4.96 12.05
C TRP A 171 2.18 -4.95 11.58
N GLU A 172 2.86 -6.08 11.77
CA GLU A 172 4.21 -6.30 11.27
C GLU A 172 4.22 -6.51 9.75
N THR A 173 4.92 -5.63 9.03
CA THR A 173 5.11 -5.67 7.58
C THR A 173 6.59 -5.87 7.20
N GLN A 174 7.40 -6.36 8.14
CA GLN A 174 8.85 -6.35 8.04
C GLN A 174 9.42 -7.33 7.02
N ARG A 175 8.78 -8.45 6.72
CA ARG A 175 9.29 -9.45 5.75
C ARG A 175 8.20 -9.91 4.79
N PRO A 176 8.33 -9.66 3.48
CA PRO A 176 9.36 -8.89 2.78
C PRO A 176 9.07 -7.37 2.76
N GLY A 177 7.92 -6.92 3.23
CA GLY A 177 7.41 -5.56 2.96
C GLY A 177 5.98 -5.62 2.47
N VAL A 178 5.33 -4.46 2.35
CA VAL A 178 4.00 -4.35 1.75
C VAL A 178 3.97 -3.27 0.67
N SER A 179 3.30 -3.59 -0.42
CA SER A 179 2.97 -2.63 -1.48
C SER A 179 1.94 -1.61 -0.97
N THR A 180 2.16 -0.34 -1.25
CA THR A 180 1.21 0.74 -0.99
C THR A 180 1.22 1.68 -2.19
N SER A 181 0.31 2.64 -2.22
CA SER A 181 0.26 3.64 -3.27
C SER A 181 0.11 5.02 -2.66
N TYR A 182 0.74 6.03 -3.24
CA TYR A 182 0.41 7.42 -2.92
C TYR A 182 -0.89 7.87 -3.61
N ASN A 183 -1.49 7.02 -4.45
CA ASN A 183 -2.78 7.25 -5.09
C ASN A 183 -3.92 6.59 -4.31
N LYS A 184 -4.76 7.44 -3.72
CA LYS A 184 -5.97 7.02 -3.00
C LYS A 184 -6.92 6.19 -3.87
N GLY A 185 -7.13 6.62 -5.12
CA GLY A 185 -8.08 6.01 -6.05
C GLY A 185 -7.69 4.60 -6.46
N GLU A 186 -6.42 4.38 -6.79
CA GLU A 186 -5.93 3.02 -7.13
C GLU A 186 -6.05 2.08 -5.93
N SER A 187 -5.63 2.51 -4.74
CA SER A 187 -5.80 1.71 -3.52
C SER A 187 -7.27 1.42 -3.20
N ALA A 188 -8.19 2.36 -3.45
CA ALA A 188 -9.62 2.15 -3.25
C ALA A 188 -10.17 1.06 -4.19
N ARG A 189 -9.64 0.96 -5.43
CA ARG A 189 -10.00 -0.12 -6.37
C ARG A 189 -9.55 -1.49 -5.87
N PHE A 190 -8.36 -1.60 -5.28
CA PHE A 190 -7.90 -2.85 -4.66
C PHE A 190 -8.78 -3.31 -3.48
N ALA A 191 -9.33 -2.36 -2.72
CA ALA A 191 -10.33 -2.63 -1.69
C ALA A 191 -11.75 -2.83 -2.24
N ALA A 192 -11.94 -2.78 -3.57
CA ALA A 192 -13.22 -2.88 -4.26
C ALA A 192 -14.28 -1.87 -3.78
N MET A 193 -13.84 -0.67 -3.34
CA MET A 193 -14.70 0.34 -2.75
C MET A 193 -15.60 0.99 -3.80
N ASN A 194 -16.91 0.94 -3.56
CA ASN A 194 -17.96 1.55 -4.36
C ASN A 194 -18.94 2.32 -3.46
N ARG A 195 -19.66 3.29 -4.05
CA ARG A 195 -20.77 3.93 -3.36
C ARG A 195 -22.02 3.09 -3.55
N GLU A 196 -22.68 2.75 -2.45
CA GLU A 196 -23.98 2.09 -2.42
C GLU A 196 -24.85 2.79 -1.39
N ASN A 197 -26.05 3.22 -1.80
CA ASN A 197 -26.98 4.02 -0.97
C ASN A 197 -26.31 5.22 -0.26
N GLY A 198 -25.35 5.88 -0.93
CA GLY A 198 -24.62 7.02 -0.37
C GLY A 198 -23.48 6.67 0.60
N LEU A 199 -23.31 5.40 0.98
CA LEU A 199 -22.21 4.91 1.83
C LEU A 199 -21.09 4.30 0.99
N LEU A 200 -19.84 4.49 1.40
CA LEU A 200 -18.68 3.86 0.75
C LEU A 200 -18.46 2.47 1.37
N VAL A 201 -18.71 1.43 0.60
CA VAL A 201 -18.59 0.01 0.99
C VAL A 201 -17.87 -0.79 -0.08
N SER A 202 -17.48 -2.02 0.23
CA SER A 202 -16.86 -2.91 -0.74
C SER A 202 -17.91 -3.76 -1.47
N SER A 203 -17.75 -3.89 -2.78
CA SER A 203 -18.57 -4.76 -3.65
C SER A 203 -18.15 -6.23 -3.60
N ASN A 204 -17.05 -6.55 -2.89
CA ASN A 204 -16.39 -7.85 -2.97
C ASN A 204 -16.18 -8.48 -1.60
N GLY A 205 -17.20 -8.39 -0.74
CA GLY A 205 -17.13 -8.85 0.65
C GLY A 205 -16.33 -7.92 1.56
N ALA A 206 -15.86 -8.45 2.69
CA ALA A 206 -15.11 -7.67 3.66
C ALA A 206 -13.78 -7.18 3.08
N SER A 207 -13.50 -5.90 3.27
CA SER A 207 -12.33 -5.21 2.72
C SER A 207 -11.79 -4.22 3.73
N ILE A 208 -10.52 -3.88 3.59
CA ILE A 208 -9.90 -2.80 4.35
C ILE A 208 -9.27 -1.82 3.37
N PHE A 209 -9.53 -0.53 3.62
CA PHE A 209 -8.86 0.56 2.95
C PHE A 209 -8.03 1.34 3.98
N PHE A 210 -6.71 1.18 3.93
CA PHE A 210 -5.78 1.90 4.80
C PHE A 210 -5.48 3.28 4.25
N THR A 211 -5.51 4.26 5.15
CA THR A 211 -4.78 5.53 5.00
C THR A 211 -3.64 5.49 6.00
N ILE A 212 -2.41 5.58 5.51
CA ILE A 212 -1.18 5.35 6.28
C ILE A 212 -0.46 6.69 6.41
N ASN A 213 -0.29 7.15 7.65
CA ASN A 213 0.57 8.27 7.97
C ASN A 213 2.05 7.82 7.98
N ASN A 214 2.86 8.44 7.13
CA ASN A 214 4.27 8.13 6.91
C ASN A 214 5.12 9.40 7.10
N PRO A 215 5.22 9.95 8.31
CA PRO A 215 5.82 11.27 8.54
C PRO A 215 7.29 11.35 8.16
N ASN A 216 8.00 10.21 8.21
CA ASN A 216 9.41 10.11 7.82
C ASN A 216 9.60 9.81 6.33
N ARG A 217 8.51 9.77 5.54
CA ARG A 217 8.54 9.54 4.09
C ARG A 217 9.32 8.27 3.71
N LYS A 218 9.16 7.23 4.54
CA LYS A 218 9.79 5.92 4.32
C LYS A 218 9.24 5.26 3.07
N GLY A 219 10.07 4.45 2.45
CA GLY A 219 9.66 3.55 1.40
C GLY A 219 10.47 3.68 0.13
N PHE A 220 10.41 2.60 -0.64
CA PHE A 220 11.01 2.48 -1.94
C PHE A 220 9.97 2.81 -3.01
N ILE A 221 10.24 3.82 -3.84
CA ILE A 221 9.27 4.33 -4.82
C ILE A 221 9.43 3.56 -6.13
N ALA A 222 8.51 2.64 -6.40
CA ALA A 222 8.56 1.76 -7.56
C ALA A 222 7.79 2.30 -8.78
N ASP A 223 6.89 3.27 -8.62
CA ASP A 223 6.02 3.88 -9.66
C ASP A 223 6.43 3.68 -11.13
N LYS A 224 7.28 4.54 -11.72
CA LYS A 224 7.65 4.47 -13.15
C LYS A 224 8.69 3.41 -13.48
N LEU A 225 9.24 2.76 -12.46
CA LEU A 225 10.23 1.71 -12.61
C LEU A 225 9.56 0.31 -12.66
N SER A 226 8.39 0.16 -12.03
CA SER A 226 7.53 -1.03 -12.08
C SER A 226 6.84 -1.19 -13.43
N ALA A 227 6.62 -2.44 -13.86
CA ALA A 227 5.79 -2.75 -15.02
C ALA A 227 4.37 -2.16 -14.89
N PHE A 228 3.86 -2.09 -13.67
CA PHE A 228 2.53 -1.57 -13.34
C PHE A 228 2.57 -0.09 -12.95
N SER A 229 3.12 0.75 -13.83
CA SER A 229 3.31 2.18 -13.59
C SER A 229 2.05 3.03 -13.31
N ARG A 230 0.85 2.43 -13.36
CA ARG A 230 -0.41 3.06 -12.94
C ARG A 230 -0.67 2.92 -11.45
N GLU A 231 -0.09 1.92 -10.80
CA GLU A 231 -0.30 1.64 -9.38
C GLU A 231 0.38 2.66 -8.46
N GLN A 232 1.32 3.44 -9.00
CA GLN A 232 1.94 4.57 -8.28
C GLN A 232 2.52 4.10 -6.94
N GLU A 233 3.24 2.99 -7.04
CA GLU A 233 3.58 2.14 -5.92
C GLU A 233 4.74 2.68 -5.08
N VAL A 234 4.59 2.51 -3.77
CA VAL A 234 5.62 2.70 -2.76
C VAL A 234 5.64 1.45 -1.88
N ILE A 235 6.79 0.78 -1.84
CA ILE A 235 7.01 -0.38 -0.98
C ILE A 235 7.45 0.13 0.39
N ILE A 236 6.76 -0.28 1.45
CA ILE A 236 7.14 0.05 2.83
C ILE A 236 7.35 -1.22 3.66
N SER A 237 8.14 -1.10 4.71
CA SER A 237 8.35 -2.16 5.70
C SER A 237 8.49 -1.57 7.10
N GLY A 238 8.18 -2.38 8.11
CA GLY A 238 8.20 -1.98 9.52
C GLY A 238 6.92 -2.40 10.24
N THR A 239 6.61 -1.73 11.34
CA THR A 239 5.37 -1.94 12.08
C THR A 239 4.40 -0.82 11.74
N LEU A 240 3.19 -1.18 11.28
CA LEU A 240 2.07 -0.25 11.12
C LEU A 240 1.19 -0.36 12.37
N LYS A 241 0.97 0.75 13.06
CA LYS A 241 0.04 0.82 14.17
C LYS A 241 -1.31 1.31 13.66
N VAL A 242 -2.39 0.61 14.03
CA VAL A 242 -3.76 1.08 13.75
C VAL A 242 -4.16 2.06 14.85
N ASP A 243 -4.18 3.35 14.53
CA ASP A 243 -4.58 4.39 15.49
C ASP A 243 -6.12 4.47 15.62
N SER A 244 -6.80 4.44 14.48
CA SER A 244 -8.26 4.51 14.39
C SER A 244 -8.78 3.72 13.19
N TRP A 245 -10.09 3.52 13.17
CA TRP A 245 -10.82 2.81 12.14
C TRP A 245 -12.26 3.30 12.04
N ILE A 246 -12.81 3.18 10.83
CA ILE A 246 -14.23 3.36 10.52
C ILE A 246 -14.70 2.10 9.82
N VAL A 247 -15.81 1.51 10.29
CA VAL A 247 -16.47 0.39 9.63
C VAL A 247 -17.80 0.85 9.06
N ASN A 248 -17.96 0.65 7.75
CA ASN A 248 -19.21 0.90 7.03
C ASN A 248 -19.88 -0.43 6.71
N LEU A 249 -21.15 -0.57 7.08
CA LEU A 249 -21.96 -1.76 6.83
C LEU A 249 -23.26 -1.36 6.14
N ILE A 250 -23.74 -2.21 5.25
CA ILE A 250 -25.12 -2.15 4.76
C ILE A 250 -25.82 -3.39 5.31
N GLY A 251 -26.91 -3.18 6.02
CA GLY A 251 -27.73 -4.25 6.56
C GLY A 251 -29.21 -3.88 6.53
N SER A 252 -30.00 -4.63 7.29
CA SER A 252 -31.40 -4.33 7.50
C SER A 252 -31.71 -4.27 8.99
N LEU A 253 -32.45 -3.26 9.43
CA LEU A 253 -33.08 -3.19 10.75
C LEU A 253 -34.50 -3.74 10.64
N ILE A 254 -34.96 -4.47 11.66
CA ILE A 254 -36.38 -4.80 11.82
C ILE A 254 -36.95 -3.95 12.93
N GLU A 255 -38.00 -3.20 12.62
CA GLU A 255 -38.84 -2.55 13.63
C GLU A 255 -40.09 -3.40 13.85
N TYR A 256 -40.35 -3.72 15.11
CA TYR A 256 -41.54 -4.44 15.55
C TYR A 256 -42.56 -3.42 16.07
N SER A 257 -43.64 -3.22 15.33
CA SER A 257 -44.79 -2.43 15.77
C SER A 257 -45.99 -3.36 15.97
N GLU A 258 -46.98 -2.96 16.78
CA GLU A 258 -48.16 -3.76 17.14
C GLU A 258 -48.83 -4.42 15.91
N GLY A 259 -48.44 -5.65 15.61
CA GLY A 259 -48.97 -6.47 14.51
C GLY A 259 -48.24 -6.39 13.16
N SER A 260 -47.14 -5.64 13.01
CA SER A 260 -46.39 -5.53 11.74
C SER A 260 -44.87 -5.44 11.94
N ASN A 261 -44.12 -6.14 11.07
CA ASN A 261 -42.65 -6.09 11.02
C ASN A 261 -42.22 -5.26 9.81
N TYR A 262 -41.52 -4.16 10.03
CA TYR A 262 -40.94 -3.35 8.96
C TYR A 262 -39.45 -3.64 8.83
N ILE A 263 -38.99 -3.90 7.59
CA ILE A 263 -37.58 -4.18 7.30
C ILE A 263 -37.00 -2.98 6.56
N PHE A 264 -36.13 -2.22 7.23
CA PHE A 264 -35.49 -1.05 6.63
C PHE A 264 -34.06 -1.36 6.24
N LYS A 265 -33.70 -1.08 4.98
CA LYS A 265 -32.28 -1.02 4.61
C LYS A 265 -31.61 0.09 5.41
N THR A 266 -30.51 -0.27 6.05
CA THR A 266 -29.83 0.60 7.00
C THR A 266 -28.35 0.65 6.68
N ASN A 267 -27.84 1.85 6.51
CA ASN A 267 -26.43 2.14 6.46
C ASN A 267 -25.93 2.33 7.89
N VAL A 268 -24.91 1.56 8.29
CA VAL A 268 -24.30 1.68 9.62
C VAL A 268 -22.87 2.16 9.47
N THR A 269 -22.54 3.26 10.13
CA THR A 269 -21.18 3.80 10.22
C THR A 269 -20.71 3.73 11.66
N ILE A 270 -19.67 2.94 11.92
CA ILE A 270 -19.06 2.74 13.24
C ILE A 270 -17.72 3.48 13.23
N ASN A 271 -17.54 4.49 14.08
CA ASN A 271 -16.33 5.30 14.11
C ASN A 271 -15.63 5.20 15.48
N SER A 272 -14.41 4.67 15.50
CA SER A 272 -13.64 4.48 16.73
C SER A 272 -13.01 5.73 17.32
N GLU A 273 -12.86 6.82 16.55
CA GLU A 273 -12.31 8.07 17.08
C GLU A 273 -13.34 8.78 17.96
N SER A 274 -14.59 8.84 17.47
CA SER A 274 -15.71 9.42 18.21
C SER A 274 -16.42 8.41 19.11
N GLN A 275 -16.11 7.12 19.02
CA GLN A 275 -16.83 6.04 19.69
C GLN A 275 -18.36 6.08 19.41
N THR A 276 -18.71 6.35 18.15
CA THR A 276 -20.10 6.46 17.70
C THR A 276 -20.50 5.37 16.73
N ILE A 277 -21.79 5.03 16.76
CA ILE A 277 -22.44 4.19 15.76
C ILE A 277 -23.64 4.94 15.22
N LEU A 278 -23.59 5.28 13.94
CA LEU A 278 -24.64 5.98 13.22
C LEU A 278 -25.40 4.99 12.35
N PHE A 279 -26.70 4.87 12.59
CA PHE A 279 -27.66 4.14 11.77
C PHE A 279 -28.42 5.15 10.92
N LYS A 280 -28.39 4.98 9.60
CA LYS A 280 -29.16 5.82 8.66
C LYS A 280 -30.08 4.91 7.87
N ASN A 281 -31.38 5.03 8.07
CA ASN A 281 -32.35 4.27 7.29
C ASN A 281 -32.72 5.02 5.99
N THR A 282 -33.32 4.29 5.04
CA THR A 282 -33.76 4.89 3.77
C THR A 282 -34.95 5.84 3.89
N GLU A 283 -35.55 5.95 5.08
CA GLU A 283 -36.73 6.77 5.36
C GLU A 283 -36.38 8.07 6.10
N GLY A 284 -35.09 8.32 6.37
CA GLY A 284 -34.60 9.56 6.97
C GLY A 284 -34.57 9.60 8.50
N LEU A 285 -34.78 8.46 9.17
CA LEU A 285 -34.47 8.33 10.60
C LEU A 285 -32.98 8.00 10.75
N ASP A 286 -32.26 8.98 11.28
CA ASP A 286 -30.87 8.85 11.67
C ASP A 286 -30.80 8.66 13.20
N GLU A 287 -30.20 7.57 13.64
CA GLU A 287 -29.97 7.29 15.06
C GLU A 287 -28.47 7.20 15.33
N THR A 288 -28.00 7.86 16.38
CA THR A 288 -26.60 7.81 16.80
C THR A 288 -26.49 7.25 18.20
N MET A 289 -25.78 6.14 18.35
CA MET A 289 -25.33 5.64 19.63
C MET A 289 -23.94 6.20 19.94
N GLN A 290 -23.79 6.75 21.14
CA GLN A 290 -22.51 7.19 21.70
C GLN A 290 -22.17 6.27 22.86
N PHE A 291 -20.88 5.95 22.99
CA PHE A 291 -20.36 5.13 24.07
C PHE A 291 -19.37 5.94 24.90
N ASP A 292 -19.35 5.69 26.21
CA ASP A 292 -18.41 6.32 27.14
C ASP A 292 -17.14 5.47 27.35
N SER A 293 -17.19 4.19 26.94
CA SER A 293 -16.12 3.22 27.08
C SER A 293 -15.70 2.63 25.73
N GLU A 294 -14.40 2.67 25.43
CA GLU A 294 -13.84 2.05 24.22
C GLU A 294 -14.03 0.53 24.20
N GLU A 295 -14.04 -0.12 25.37
CA GLU A 295 -14.26 -1.57 25.48
C GLU A 295 -15.71 -1.92 25.10
N GLU A 296 -16.69 -1.21 25.66
CA GLU A 296 -18.10 -1.40 25.37
C GLU A 296 -18.40 -1.13 23.90
N PHE A 297 -17.89 0.00 23.39
CA PHE A 297 -17.97 0.38 21.99
C PHE A 297 -17.42 -0.72 21.08
N THR A 298 -16.21 -1.20 21.35
CA THR A 298 -15.53 -2.20 20.51
C THR A 298 -16.25 -3.56 20.56
N ASN A 299 -16.74 -3.97 21.72
CA ASN A 299 -17.50 -5.20 21.88
C ASN A 299 -18.82 -5.15 21.12
N TYR A 300 -19.56 -4.04 21.22
CA TYR A 300 -20.80 -3.84 20.49
C TYR A 300 -20.57 -3.76 18.97
N ALA A 301 -19.54 -3.06 18.52
CA ALA A 301 -19.16 -3.02 17.11
C ALA A 301 -18.82 -4.41 16.55
N LYS A 302 -18.04 -5.22 17.28
CA LYS A 302 -17.72 -6.61 16.89
C LYS A 302 -18.98 -7.49 16.84
N PHE A 303 -19.93 -7.24 17.72
CA PHE A 303 -21.23 -7.92 17.73
C PHE A 303 -22.05 -7.59 16.48
N LEU A 304 -22.14 -6.32 16.08
CA LEU A 304 -22.84 -5.90 14.86
C LEU A 304 -22.27 -6.58 13.61
N ILE A 305 -20.95 -6.65 13.48
CA ILE A 305 -20.26 -7.26 12.32
C ILE A 305 -20.48 -8.78 12.24
N LYS A 306 -20.73 -9.45 13.38
CA LYS A 306 -20.95 -10.92 13.41
C LYS A 306 -22.35 -11.31 12.92
N ARG A 307 -23.33 -10.41 12.98
CA ARG A 307 -24.72 -10.73 12.68
C ARG A 307 -24.92 -10.94 11.17
N ARG A 308 -25.45 -12.12 10.80
CA ARG A 308 -25.93 -12.46 9.45
C ARG A 308 -27.44 -12.31 9.28
N GLN A 309 -28.13 -11.91 10.36
CA GLN A 309 -29.57 -11.70 10.46
C GLN A 309 -29.79 -10.23 10.80
N PRO A 310 -30.96 -9.64 10.48
CA PRO A 310 -31.22 -8.22 10.67
C PRO A 310 -30.85 -7.73 12.07
N PHE A 311 -30.39 -6.48 12.14
CA PHE A 311 -30.03 -5.83 13.40
C PHE A 311 -31.25 -5.87 14.34
N PRO A 312 -31.06 -6.20 15.63
CA PRO A 312 -32.16 -6.27 16.58
C PRO A 312 -32.72 -4.86 16.79
N GLU A 313 -33.98 -4.78 17.22
CA GLU A 313 -34.58 -3.56 17.76
C GLU A 313 -33.58 -2.84 18.67
N ILE A 314 -33.21 -1.61 18.32
CA ILE A 314 -32.51 -0.72 19.23
C ILE A 314 -33.57 -0.26 20.22
N LYS A 315 -33.72 -0.99 21.33
CA LYS A 315 -34.53 -0.50 22.44
C LYS A 315 -33.77 0.64 23.10
N LEU A 316 -34.19 1.86 22.77
CA LEU A 316 -33.76 3.09 23.40
C LEU A 316 -33.87 2.95 24.93
N PRO A 317 -32.89 3.42 25.72
CA PRO A 317 -33.16 3.72 27.12
C PRO A 317 -34.25 4.79 27.14
N ASN A 318 -35.35 4.51 27.85
CA ASN A 318 -36.51 5.38 27.97
C ASN A 318 -36.06 6.84 28.23
N THR A 319 -36.36 7.73 27.30
CA THR A 319 -36.43 9.18 27.54
C THR A 319 -37.58 9.49 28.48
#